data_AF-A0A0Q9WEM9-F1
#
_entry.id   AF-A0A0Q9WEM9-F1
#
_cell.length_a   1.000
_cell.length_b   1.000
_cell.length_c   1.000
_cell.angle_alpha   90.00
_cell.angle_beta   90.00
_cell.angle_gamma   90.00
#
_symmetry.space_group_name_H-M   'P 1'
#
loop_
_entity.id
_entity.type
_entity.pdbx_description
1 polymer ?
#
loop_
_entity_poly.entity_id
_entity_poly.type
_entity_poly.pdbx_seq_one_letter_code
_entity_poly.pdbx_strand_id
1 'polypeptide(L)'
;MPNTFLTRKPWNSLRINVACLNSIVCMGAPRLHFHLRRIRKMQSFLLDFDERFGAYLSPREFCLYNMCNNHFFYNRDPFELFLKCNNNDRVLIVTDPPFGCRTELIAHTLRSLVRLHNRINCLPATPLPIFWVYPYYMANYIKQDMPELQMCDYKLNYTNHSRYTNVGIARRSYGSPVRVFTNVPLELLQLQSAEGYKYCDKCKRYTGIENVHCDRCGNCCSQNGQTYRHCQFCDMCVKPNYVHCTNCRRCSQREGHVCALYQSMQRCWLCGQRSHIETNCRLWLQLKRRDRQQKQRKDQHYGCIICGQRGHSERRCTQRCRYFKETQFMGQAVIVARNKCSQKLRKL
;
A
#
# COMPACT_ATOMS: atom_id res chain seq x y z
N MET A 1 -8.18 -6.06 -27.91
CA MET A 1 -8.64 -5.53 -26.59
C MET A 1 -8.42 -4.03 -26.60
N PRO A 2 -9.36 -3.19 -26.11
CA PRO A 2 -9.24 -1.75 -26.33
C PRO A 2 -8.06 -1.21 -25.51
N ASN A 3 -7.01 -0.84 -26.23
CA ASN A 3 -5.82 -0.15 -25.74
C ASN A 3 -6.25 0.97 -24.77
N THR A 4 -5.78 0.89 -23.53
CA THR A 4 -6.05 1.87 -22.49
C THR A 4 -5.20 3.11 -22.73
N PHE A 5 -5.78 4.08 -23.40
CA PHE A 5 -5.13 5.34 -23.71
C PHE A 5 -5.20 6.32 -22.50
N LEU A 6 -4.08 6.65 -21.83
CA LEU A 6 -3.83 7.80 -20.86
C LEU A 6 -3.56 9.20 -21.50
N THR A 7 -4.51 10.15 -21.63
CA THR A 7 -4.19 11.45 -22.28
C THR A 7 -3.43 12.46 -21.40
N ARG A 8 -2.57 13.24 -22.06
CA ARG A 8 -2.01 14.61 -21.84
C ARG A 8 -1.72 15.22 -20.45
N LYS A 9 -2.21 14.73 -19.31
CA LYS A 9 -2.01 15.40 -17.99
C LYS A 9 -1.54 14.56 -16.76
N PRO A 10 -1.40 13.23 -16.75
CA PRO A 10 -1.29 12.48 -15.49
C PRO A 10 0.05 12.58 -14.75
N TRP A 11 1.09 13.17 -15.35
CA TRP A 11 2.43 13.20 -14.74
C TRP A 11 2.96 14.60 -14.45
N ASN A 12 2.38 15.66 -15.04
CA ASN A 12 2.89 17.03 -14.86
C ASN A 12 2.72 17.55 -13.42
N SER A 13 1.81 16.94 -12.67
CA SER A 13 1.32 17.46 -11.39
C SER A 13 1.88 16.72 -10.18
N LEU A 14 2.43 15.52 -10.38
CA LEU A 14 3.21 14.80 -9.40
C LEU A 14 4.68 15.14 -9.63
N ARG A 15 5.20 16.08 -8.84
CA ARG A 15 6.63 16.43 -8.88
C ARG A 15 7.36 15.66 -7.80
N ILE A 16 8.43 14.99 -8.19
CA ILE A 16 9.33 14.33 -7.26
C ILE A 16 10.47 15.32 -7.00
N ASN A 17 10.63 15.78 -5.76
CA ASN A 17 11.74 16.65 -5.38
C ASN A 17 13.00 15.80 -5.13
N VAL A 18 13.42 15.04 -6.15
CA VAL A 18 14.68 14.31 -6.18
C VAL A 18 15.47 14.92 -7.32
N ALA A 19 16.31 15.89 -6.97
CA ALA A 19 17.42 16.27 -7.84
C ALA A 19 18.12 14.98 -8.27
N CYS A 20 18.31 14.81 -9.59
CA CYS A 20 19.01 13.68 -10.24
C CYS A 20 18.17 12.49 -10.78
N LEU A 21 16.83 12.52 -10.81
CA LEU A 21 16.06 11.52 -11.59
C LEU A 21 16.14 11.80 -13.09
N ASN A 22 16.91 10.99 -13.81
CA ASN A 22 17.17 11.17 -15.24
C ASN A 22 16.83 9.94 -16.10
N SER A 23 16.74 8.75 -15.53
CA SER A 23 16.44 7.50 -16.25
C SER A 23 15.18 6.83 -15.72
N ILE A 24 14.21 6.57 -16.59
CA ILE A 24 12.91 6.00 -16.23
C ILE A 24 12.63 4.70 -16.99
N VAL A 25 12.46 3.60 -16.27
CA VAL A 25 11.97 2.34 -16.84
C VAL A 25 10.45 2.37 -16.82
N CYS A 26 9.82 2.38 -17.99
CA CYS A 26 8.38 2.33 -18.17
C CYS A 26 7.95 0.88 -18.42
N MET A 27 7.44 0.18 -17.40
CA MET A 27 6.95 -1.20 -17.51
C MET A 27 5.43 -1.24 -17.68
N GLY A 28 4.96 -1.52 -18.91
CA GLY A 28 3.54 -1.46 -19.27
C GLY A 28 2.98 -0.04 -19.33
N ALA A 29 3.85 0.98 -19.46
CA ALA A 29 3.48 2.39 -19.40
C ALA A 29 3.85 3.15 -20.70
N PRO A 30 3.37 2.73 -21.89
CA PRO A 30 3.82 3.25 -23.17
C PRO A 30 3.55 4.76 -23.32
N ARG A 31 2.40 5.26 -22.83
CA ARG A 31 2.10 6.70 -22.94
C ARG A 31 3.00 7.57 -22.07
N LEU A 32 3.45 7.07 -20.92
CA LEU A 32 4.46 7.77 -20.13
C LEU A 32 5.78 7.80 -20.90
N HIS A 33 6.22 6.66 -21.45
CA HIS A 33 7.43 6.60 -22.27
C HIS A 33 7.40 7.61 -23.42
N PHE A 34 6.35 7.63 -24.25
CA PHE A 34 6.23 8.60 -25.35
C PHE A 34 6.15 10.07 -24.89
N HIS A 35 5.65 10.33 -23.68
CA HIS A 35 5.66 11.66 -23.10
C HIS A 35 7.09 12.06 -22.67
N LEU A 36 7.79 11.18 -21.96
CA LEU A 36 9.15 11.39 -21.47
C LEU A 36 10.16 11.59 -22.60
N ARG A 37 9.99 10.89 -23.74
CA ARG A 37 10.82 11.10 -24.95
C ARG A 37 10.81 12.54 -25.46
N ARG A 38 9.78 13.33 -25.14
CA ARG A 38 9.70 14.75 -25.52
C ARG A 38 10.41 15.67 -24.54
N ILE A 39 10.83 15.16 -23.38
CA ILE A 39 11.50 15.90 -22.32
C ILE A 39 13.01 15.68 -22.46
N ARG A 40 13.73 16.68 -22.99
CA ARG A 40 15.17 16.56 -23.35
C ARG A 40 16.10 16.09 -22.22
N LYS A 41 15.72 16.25 -20.94
CA LYS A 41 16.55 15.91 -19.78
C LYS A 41 16.28 14.51 -19.21
N MET A 42 15.33 13.77 -19.77
CA MET A 42 14.93 12.46 -19.27
C MET A 42 15.13 11.38 -20.35
N GLN A 43 15.76 10.28 -19.97
CA GLN A 43 15.82 9.07 -20.76
C GLN A 43 14.75 8.10 -20.26
N SER A 44 14.18 7.32 -21.18
CA SER A 44 13.19 6.31 -20.80
C SER A 44 13.32 5.04 -21.63
N PHE A 45 13.09 3.90 -20.99
CA PHE A 45 13.11 2.58 -21.63
C PHE A 45 11.77 1.88 -21.42
N LEU A 46 11.14 1.41 -22.49
CA LEU A 46 9.83 0.76 -22.47
C LEU A 46 9.99 -0.76 -22.41
N LEU A 47 9.42 -1.37 -21.37
CA LEU A 47 9.17 -2.80 -21.28
C LEU A 47 7.68 -3.03 -21.46
N ASP A 48 7.26 -3.62 -22.58
CA ASP A 48 5.85 -3.85 -22.88
C ASP A 48 5.65 -5.19 -23.59
N PHE A 49 4.45 -5.76 -23.47
CA PHE A 49 4.09 -7.01 -24.13
C PHE A 49 3.56 -6.79 -25.55
N ASP A 50 3.26 -5.53 -25.91
CA ASP A 50 2.79 -5.17 -27.24
C ASP A 50 3.95 -4.99 -28.24
N GLU A 51 4.16 -6.02 -29.07
CA GLU A 51 5.22 -6.05 -30.09
C GLU A 51 5.12 -4.91 -31.11
N ARG A 52 3.95 -4.30 -31.29
CA ARG A 52 3.75 -3.20 -32.24
C ARG A 52 4.65 -2.01 -31.95
N PHE A 53 5.06 -1.82 -30.69
CA PHE A 53 6.00 -0.76 -30.35
C PHE A 53 7.41 -0.99 -30.92
N GLY A 54 7.80 -2.24 -31.18
CA GLY A 54 9.08 -2.59 -31.81
C GLY A 54 9.23 -2.04 -33.23
N ALA A 55 8.13 -1.72 -33.92
CA ALA A 55 8.17 -1.08 -35.23
C ALA A 55 8.52 0.42 -35.16
N TYR A 56 8.35 1.07 -34.01
CA TYR A 56 8.50 2.53 -33.85
C TYR A 56 9.62 2.95 -32.90
N LEU A 57 10.17 2.00 -32.13
CA LEU A 57 11.16 2.25 -31.09
C LEU A 57 12.44 1.46 -31.39
N SER A 58 13.58 2.08 -31.09
CA SER A 58 14.87 1.40 -31.23
C SER A 58 15.07 0.35 -30.14
N PRO A 59 15.93 -0.67 -30.35
CA PRO A 59 16.30 -1.63 -29.30
C PRO A 59 16.91 -0.98 -28.04
N ARG A 60 17.37 0.28 -28.14
CA ARG A 60 17.91 1.06 -27.00
C ARG A 60 16.82 1.71 -26.14
N GLU A 61 15.58 1.69 -26.60
CA GLU A 61 14.44 2.33 -25.93
C GLU A 61 13.29 1.35 -25.67
N PHE A 62 13.32 0.14 -26.21
CA PHE A 62 12.23 -0.84 -26.12
C PHE A 62 12.73 -2.27 -26.03
N CYS A 63 12.04 -3.09 -25.23
CA CYS A 63 12.16 -4.55 -25.27
C CYS A 63 10.78 -5.19 -25.09
N LEU A 64 10.49 -6.19 -25.93
CA LEU A 64 9.31 -7.03 -25.79
C LEU A 64 9.44 -7.86 -24.52
N TYR A 65 8.51 -7.67 -23.59
CA TYR A 65 8.66 -8.12 -22.21
C TYR A 65 7.33 -8.51 -21.57
N ASN A 66 7.34 -9.65 -20.86
CA ASN A 66 6.20 -10.08 -20.04
C ASN A 66 6.49 -9.82 -18.56
N MET A 67 5.78 -8.85 -18.00
CA MET A 67 5.92 -8.44 -16.59
C MET A 67 5.38 -9.46 -15.58
N CYS A 68 4.54 -10.42 -15.97
CA CYS A 68 3.98 -11.42 -15.06
C CYS A 68 4.97 -12.55 -14.75
N ASN A 69 5.91 -12.82 -15.65
CA ASN A 69 6.91 -13.88 -15.48
C ASN A 69 8.35 -13.38 -15.63
N ASN A 70 8.56 -12.06 -15.71
CA ASN A 70 9.87 -11.42 -15.88
C ASN A 70 10.64 -11.95 -17.11
N HIS A 71 9.95 -12.16 -18.23
CA HIS A 71 10.55 -12.74 -19.44
C HIS A 71 10.82 -11.66 -20.51
N PHE A 72 12.07 -11.60 -20.98
CA PHE A 72 12.50 -10.80 -22.12
C PHE A 72 12.47 -11.68 -23.37
N PHE A 73 11.69 -11.28 -24.39
CA PHE A 73 11.60 -12.02 -25.65
C PHE A 73 12.72 -11.67 -26.62
N TYR A 74 13.27 -10.46 -26.51
CA TYR A 74 14.43 -10.01 -27.28
C TYR A 74 15.69 -9.99 -26.41
N ASN A 75 16.84 -9.69 -27.03
CA ASN A 75 18.07 -9.49 -26.30
C ASN A 75 17.89 -8.40 -25.23
N ARG A 76 18.25 -8.74 -23.98
CA ARG A 76 18.13 -7.87 -22.80
C ARG A 76 19.32 -6.92 -22.62
N ASP A 77 20.43 -7.11 -23.34
CA ASP A 77 21.64 -6.29 -23.19
C ASP A 77 21.39 -4.78 -23.28
N PRO A 78 20.57 -4.26 -24.22
CA PRO A 78 20.27 -2.83 -24.27
C PRO A 78 19.57 -2.31 -23.02
N PHE A 79 18.68 -3.13 -22.44
CA PHE A 79 18.01 -2.79 -21.18
C PHE A 79 18.97 -2.82 -20.00
N GLU A 80 19.85 -3.82 -19.94
CA GLU A 80 20.88 -3.88 -18.89
C GLU A 80 21.85 -2.71 -18.98
N LEU A 81 22.22 -2.30 -20.19
CA LEU A 81 23.02 -1.09 -20.42
C LEU A 81 22.28 0.17 -19.95
N PHE A 82 20.97 0.26 -20.18
CA PHE A 82 20.14 1.37 -19.68
C PHE A 82 20.08 1.41 -18.14
N LEU A 83 20.15 0.27 -17.47
CA LEU A 83 20.17 0.19 -16.01
C LEU A 83 21.51 0.58 -15.38
N LYS A 84 22.60 0.67 -16.16
CA LYS A 84 23.90 1.14 -15.66
C LYS A 84 23.80 2.62 -15.30
N CYS A 85 24.00 2.93 -14.02
CA CYS A 85 24.08 4.30 -13.52
C CYS A 85 25.52 4.78 -13.56
N ASN A 86 25.76 6.01 -14.04
CA ASN A 86 26.98 6.74 -13.68
C ASN A 86 26.81 7.36 -12.27
N ASN A 87 27.88 7.92 -11.69
CA ASN A 87 27.89 8.41 -10.30
C ASN A 87 26.72 9.34 -9.92
N ASN A 88 26.13 10.05 -10.88
CA ASN A 88 25.02 10.99 -10.66
C ASN A 88 23.65 10.53 -11.19
N ASP A 89 23.56 9.35 -11.80
CA ASP A 89 22.31 8.88 -12.39
C ASP A 89 21.42 8.22 -11.33
N ARG A 90 20.10 8.37 -11.51
CA ARG A 90 19.10 7.70 -10.68
C ARG A 90 18.02 7.12 -11.58
N VAL A 91 17.81 5.81 -11.43
CA VAL A 91 16.79 5.06 -12.14
C VAL A 91 15.51 5.01 -11.32
N LEU A 92 14.36 5.29 -11.95
CA LEU A 92 13.02 5.07 -11.42
C LEU A 92 12.31 4.02 -12.26
N ILE A 93 11.70 3.01 -11.63
CA ILE A 93 10.76 2.12 -12.30
C ILE A 93 9.36 2.68 -12.15
N VAL A 94 8.66 2.90 -13.26
CA VAL A 94 7.22 3.18 -13.28
C VAL A 94 6.51 2.01 -13.93
N THR A 95 5.53 1.43 -13.24
CA THR A 95 4.73 0.33 -13.78
C THR A 95 3.24 0.61 -13.71
N ASP A 96 2.53 0.27 -14.79
CA ASP A 96 1.08 0.35 -14.93
C ASP A 96 0.55 -1.01 -15.45
N PRO A 97 0.61 -2.08 -14.62
CA PRO A 97 0.24 -3.41 -15.06
C PRO A 97 -1.29 -3.53 -15.25
N PRO A 98 -1.77 -4.44 -16.11
CA PRO A 98 -3.19 -4.75 -16.20
C PRO A 98 -3.78 -5.12 -14.83
N PHE A 99 -4.93 -4.57 -14.46
CA PHE A 99 -5.52 -4.80 -13.12
C PHE A 99 -6.03 -6.22 -12.87
N GLY A 100 -6.10 -7.06 -13.91
CA GLY A 100 -6.35 -8.50 -13.78
C GLY A 100 -5.12 -9.31 -13.40
N CYS A 101 -3.91 -8.74 -13.50
CA CYS A 101 -2.69 -9.40 -13.10
C CYS A 101 -2.64 -9.55 -11.59
N ARG A 102 -2.15 -10.71 -11.13
CA ARG A 102 -1.97 -10.97 -9.71
C ARG A 102 -0.82 -10.15 -9.14
N THR A 103 -1.00 -9.55 -7.97
CA THR A 103 -0.01 -8.64 -7.37
C THR A 103 1.29 -9.36 -7.00
N GLU A 104 1.24 -10.64 -6.62
CA GLU A 104 2.43 -11.39 -6.25
C GLU A 104 3.42 -11.53 -7.42
N LEU A 105 2.91 -11.67 -8.64
CA LEU A 105 3.72 -11.83 -9.85
C LEU A 105 4.44 -10.52 -10.22
N ILE A 106 3.71 -9.42 -10.19
CA ILE A 106 4.29 -8.09 -10.44
C ILE A 106 5.32 -7.74 -9.36
N ALA A 107 5.03 -8.03 -8.09
CA ALA A 107 5.97 -7.83 -7.00
C ALA A 107 7.25 -8.65 -7.17
N HIS A 108 7.14 -9.92 -7.60
CA HIS A 108 8.28 -10.77 -7.91
C HIS A 108 9.14 -10.17 -9.03
N THR A 109 8.50 -9.70 -10.10
CA THR A 109 9.17 -9.03 -11.21
C THR A 109 9.89 -7.76 -10.78
N LEU A 110 9.23 -6.86 -10.05
CA LEU A 110 9.84 -5.62 -9.55
C LEU A 110 11.08 -5.90 -8.68
N ARG A 111 10.99 -6.89 -7.78
CA ARG A 111 12.14 -7.33 -6.97
C ARG A 111 13.27 -7.88 -7.83
N SER A 112 12.96 -8.60 -8.89
CA SER A 112 13.95 -9.15 -9.81
C SER A 112 14.67 -8.04 -10.55
N LEU A 113 13.96 -7.00 -10.98
CA LEU A 113 14.54 -5.79 -11.58
C LEU A 113 15.41 -5.01 -10.58
N VAL A 114 15.00 -4.88 -9.31
CA VAL A 114 15.82 -4.26 -8.25
C VAL A 114 17.12 -5.04 -8.06
N ARG A 115 17.06 -6.37 -7.97
CA ARG A 115 18.25 -7.23 -7.84
C ARG A 115 19.17 -7.11 -9.06
N LEU A 116 18.60 -7.06 -10.25
CA LEU A 116 19.33 -6.87 -11.50
C LEU A 116 20.07 -5.54 -11.51
N HIS A 117 19.37 -4.44 -11.21
CA HIS A 117 19.96 -3.11 -11.09
C HIS A 117 21.12 -3.08 -10.09
N ASN A 118 20.93 -3.66 -8.91
CA ASN A 118 21.98 -3.69 -7.89
C ASN A 118 23.18 -4.54 -8.32
N ARG A 119 22.96 -5.66 -9.02
CA ARG A 119 24.03 -6.49 -9.57
C ARG A 119 24.84 -5.75 -10.63
N ILE A 120 24.16 -5.13 -11.60
CA ILE A 120 24.77 -4.41 -12.72
C ILE A 120 25.65 -3.25 -12.22
N ASN A 121 25.21 -2.58 -11.16
CA ASN A 121 25.88 -1.40 -10.60
C ASN A 121 26.74 -1.70 -9.37
N CYS A 122 26.94 -2.98 -9.02
CA CYS A 122 27.70 -3.40 -7.83
C CYS A 122 27.23 -2.70 -6.53
N LEU A 123 25.92 -2.44 -6.40
CA LEU A 123 25.36 -1.71 -5.27
C LEU A 123 25.02 -2.64 -4.10
N PRO A 124 25.27 -2.22 -2.84
CA PRO A 124 24.90 -3.01 -1.67
C PRO A 124 23.40 -2.96 -1.46
N ALA A 125 22.67 -4.02 -1.86
CA ALA A 125 21.24 -4.26 -1.61
C ALA A 125 20.36 -2.99 -1.56
N THR A 126 20.63 -2.03 -2.46
CA THR A 126 20.10 -0.67 -2.36
C THR A 126 18.66 -0.65 -2.89
N PRO A 127 17.72 0.04 -2.23
CA PRO A 127 16.38 0.21 -2.75
C PRO A 127 16.38 0.98 -4.07
N LEU A 128 15.71 0.44 -5.08
CA LEU A 128 15.43 1.14 -6.33
C LEU A 128 14.08 1.87 -6.21
N PRO A 129 13.98 3.18 -6.52
CA PRO A 129 12.70 3.88 -6.57
C PRO A 129 11.71 3.18 -7.51
N ILE A 130 10.50 2.93 -7.01
CA ILE A 130 9.41 2.26 -7.74
C ILE A 130 8.14 3.07 -7.59
N PHE A 131 7.46 3.33 -8.70
CA PHE A 131 6.10 3.84 -8.79
C PHE A 131 5.22 2.78 -9.44
N TRP A 132 4.40 2.11 -8.63
CA TRP A 132 3.44 1.12 -9.08
C TRP A 132 2.05 1.75 -9.12
N VAL A 133 1.56 2.01 -10.33
CA VAL A 133 0.22 2.50 -10.60
C VAL A 133 -0.78 1.35 -10.48
N TYR A 134 -1.68 1.44 -9.51
CA TYR A 134 -2.65 0.37 -9.26
C TYR A 134 -3.89 0.86 -8.49
N PRO A 135 -5.02 0.13 -8.50
CA PRO A 135 -6.21 0.55 -7.77
C PRO A 135 -6.04 0.51 -6.24
N TYR A 136 -6.54 1.53 -5.53
CA TYR A 136 -6.39 1.64 -4.06
C TYR A 136 -6.99 0.44 -3.29
N TYR A 137 -8.01 -0.22 -3.84
CA TYR A 137 -8.66 -1.35 -3.17
C TYR A 137 -7.77 -2.61 -3.13
N MET A 138 -6.66 -2.61 -3.88
CA MET A 138 -5.64 -3.65 -3.85
C MET A 138 -4.47 -3.32 -2.90
N ALA A 139 -4.54 -2.21 -2.17
CA ALA A 139 -3.47 -1.77 -1.27
C ALA A 139 -3.05 -2.83 -0.24
N ASN A 140 -3.99 -3.63 0.27
CA ASN A 140 -3.69 -4.69 1.23
C ASN A 140 -2.83 -5.80 0.62
N TYR A 141 -3.10 -6.18 -0.63
CA TYR A 141 -2.31 -7.18 -1.36
C TYR A 141 -0.92 -6.63 -1.69
N ILE A 142 -0.84 -5.41 -2.22
CA ILE A 142 0.45 -4.75 -2.46
C ILE A 142 1.27 -4.63 -1.17
N LYS A 143 0.65 -4.29 -0.03
CA LYS A 143 1.38 -4.18 1.25
C LYS A 143 1.86 -5.54 1.77
N GLN A 144 1.11 -6.61 1.49
CA GLN A 144 1.53 -7.97 1.80
C GLN A 144 2.69 -8.40 0.91
N ASP A 145 2.62 -8.09 -0.38
CA ASP A 145 3.60 -8.53 -1.36
C ASP A 145 4.86 -7.66 -1.34
N MET A 146 4.76 -6.35 -1.12
CA MET A 146 5.85 -5.37 -1.03
C MET A 146 5.61 -4.38 0.13
N PRO A 147 5.95 -4.78 1.37
CA PRO A 147 5.69 -3.98 2.58
C PRO A 147 6.42 -2.64 2.63
N GLU A 148 7.42 -2.41 1.80
CA GLU A 148 8.13 -1.15 1.63
C GLU A 148 7.31 -0.09 0.88
N LEU A 149 6.29 -0.49 0.11
CA LEU A 149 5.48 0.46 -0.65
C LEU A 149 4.43 1.16 0.24
N GLN A 150 4.24 2.45 -0.04
CA GLN A 150 3.22 3.32 0.55
C GLN A 150 2.36 3.90 -0.57
N MET A 151 1.06 4.05 -0.29
CA MET A 151 0.14 4.64 -1.26
C MET A 151 0.18 6.16 -1.16
N CYS A 152 0.44 6.83 -2.29
CA CYS A 152 0.30 8.26 -2.48
C CYS A 152 -1.17 8.62 -2.75
N ASP A 153 -1.60 9.80 -2.31
CA ASP A 153 -2.97 10.31 -2.49
C ASP A 153 -3.27 10.76 -3.93
N TYR A 154 -2.25 10.82 -4.80
CA TYR A 154 -2.41 11.27 -6.19
C TYR A 154 -3.36 10.35 -6.98
N LYS A 155 -4.44 10.95 -7.50
CA LYS A 155 -5.51 10.29 -8.24
C LYS A 155 -5.19 10.26 -9.74
N LEU A 156 -4.72 9.12 -10.24
CA LEU A 156 -4.43 8.93 -11.66
C LEU A 156 -5.71 8.69 -12.46
N ASN A 157 -5.97 9.51 -13.48
CA ASN A 157 -7.14 9.39 -14.35
C ASN A 157 -6.76 8.78 -15.70
N TYR A 158 -7.47 7.73 -16.11
CA TYR A 158 -7.44 7.23 -17.48
C TYR A 158 -8.52 7.96 -18.27
N THR A 159 -8.29 8.25 -19.54
CA THR A 159 -9.29 8.94 -20.37
C THR A 159 -10.25 8.02 -21.09
N ASN A 160 -9.90 6.74 -21.23
CA ASN A 160 -10.65 5.79 -22.05
C ASN A 160 -11.16 4.57 -21.27
N HIS A 161 -11.14 4.62 -19.93
CA HIS A 161 -11.58 3.48 -19.12
C HIS A 161 -12.97 3.72 -18.53
N SER A 162 -13.99 3.01 -19.02
CA SER A 162 -15.39 3.14 -18.58
C SER A 162 -15.57 3.07 -17.06
N ARG A 163 -14.81 2.21 -16.35
CA ARG A 163 -14.85 2.12 -14.88
C ARG A 163 -13.85 3.02 -14.12
N TYR A 164 -12.87 3.66 -14.76
CA TYR A 164 -11.73 4.33 -14.11
C TYR A 164 -11.45 5.73 -14.68
N THR A 165 -12.52 6.45 -15.04
CA THR A 165 -12.48 7.85 -15.50
C THR A 165 -13.23 8.75 -14.53
N ASN A 166 -12.86 10.03 -14.55
CA ASN A 166 -13.57 11.11 -13.86
C ASN A 166 -14.31 12.05 -14.83
N VAL A 167 -14.43 11.65 -16.09
CA VAL A 167 -14.91 12.47 -17.19
C VAL A 167 -16.07 11.75 -17.87
N GLY A 168 -17.13 12.48 -18.22
CA GLY A 168 -18.32 11.93 -18.88
C GLY A 168 -19.33 11.26 -17.94
N ILE A 169 -20.29 10.53 -18.52
CA ILE A 169 -21.45 9.92 -17.84
C ILE A 169 -21.03 8.86 -16.81
N ALA A 170 -19.84 8.25 -16.98
CA ALA A 170 -19.29 7.24 -16.07
C ALA A 170 -18.41 7.82 -14.94
N ARG A 171 -18.49 9.14 -14.68
CA ARG A 171 -17.74 9.84 -13.64
C ARG A 171 -18.01 9.25 -12.26
N ARG A 172 -16.97 8.81 -11.57
CA ARG A 172 -17.07 8.41 -10.17
C ARG A 172 -17.20 9.63 -9.26
N SER A 173 -18.06 9.53 -8.25
CA SER A 173 -18.32 10.59 -7.28
C SER A 173 -17.08 10.99 -6.46
N TYR A 174 -16.12 10.07 -6.28
CA TYR A 174 -14.95 10.26 -5.41
C TYR A 174 -13.60 10.20 -6.14
N GLY A 175 -13.63 10.37 -7.46
CA GLY A 175 -12.44 10.33 -8.28
C GLY A 175 -12.08 8.93 -8.81
N SER A 176 -11.05 8.86 -9.66
CA SER A 176 -10.49 7.59 -10.13
C SER A 176 -10.03 6.75 -8.94
N PRO A 177 -10.18 5.42 -8.96
CA PRO A 177 -9.68 4.57 -7.89
C PRO A 177 -8.19 4.26 -8.01
N VAL A 178 -7.51 4.76 -9.05
CA VAL A 178 -6.11 4.45 -9.29
C VAL A 178 -5.21 5.41 -8.53
N ARG A 179 -4.19 4.85 -7.88
CA ARG A 179 -3.18 5.56 -7.07
C ARG A 179 -1.79 5.11 -7.48
N VAL A 180 -0.78 5.80 -6.96
CA VAL A 180 0.62 5.40 -7.05
C VAL A 180 1.03 4.76 -5.73
N PHE A 181 1.59 3.56 -5.77
CA PHE A 181 2.27 2.90 -4.66
C PHE A 181 3.78 3.03 -4.85
N THR A 182 4.49 3.50 -3.82
CA THR A 182 5.91 3.80 -3.95
C THR A 182 6.70 3.59 -2.66
N ASN A 183 7.98 3.23 -2.80
CA ASN A 183 8.96 3.24 -1.71
C ASN A 183 9.71 4.58 -1.59
N VAL A 184 9.42 5.55 -2.46
CA VAL A 184 9.89 6.93 -2.30
C VAL A 184 9.14 7.57 -1.12
N PRO A 185 9.85 8.20 -0.17
CA PRO A 185 9.20 8.90 0.94
C PRO A 185 8.15 9.88 0.44
N LEU A 186 6.92 9.79 0.96
CA LEU A 186 5.79 10.60 0.50
C LEU A 186 5.96 12.10 0.76
N GLU A 187 6.85 12.47 1.67
CA GLU A 187 7.26 13.86 1.95
C GLU A 187 8.03 14.50 0.79
N LEU A 188 8.68 13.71 -0.05
CA LEU A 188 9.40 14.17 -1.25
C LEU A 188 8.46 14.38 -2.46
N LEU A 189 7.21 13.92 -2.36
CA LEU A 189 6.22 14.02 -3.43
C LEU A 189 5.39 15.28 -3.27
N GLN A 190 5.45 16.16 -4.26
CA GLN A 190 4.67 17.39 -4.31
C GLN A 190 3.46 17.20 -5.21
N LEU A 191 2.28 17.52 -4.67
CA LEU A 191 1.01 17.52 -5.41
C LEU A 191 0.50 18.96 -5.53
N GLN A 192 -0.05 19.31 -6.69
CA GLN A 192 -0.46 20.68 -6.97
C GLN A 192 -1.78 21.05 -6.28
N SER A 193 -1.80 22.16 -5.54
CA SER A 193 -3.04 22.64 -4.88
C SER A 193 -4.16 22.99 -5.85
N ALA A 194 -3.81 23.48 -7.05
CA ALA A 194 -4.77 23.74 -8.13
C ALA A 194 -5.55 22.49 -8.57
N GLU A 195 -5.09 21.27 -8.23
CA GLU A 195 -5.75 20.01 -8.56
C GLU A 195 -6.50 19.38 -7.37
N GLY A 196 -6.74 20.13 -6.30
CA GLY A 196 -7.50 19.67 -5.14
C GLY A 196 -6.65 18.89 -4.13
N TYR A 197 -5.36 19.21 -4.03
CA TYR A 197 -4.46 18.68 -3.00
C TYR A 197 -4.04 19.75 -2.00
N LYS A 198 -3.65 19.33 -0.81
CA LYS A 198 -3.13 20.19 0.27
C LYS A 198 -1.93 19.56 0.92
N TYR A 199 -1.05 20.38 1.48
CA TYR A 199 0.00 19.88 2.37
C TYR A 199 -0.55 19.66 3.78
N CYS A 200 -0.22 18.54 4.41
CA CYS A 200 -0.57 18.27 5.80
C CYS A 200 0.66 18.42 6.70
N ASP A 201 0.70 19.46 7.53
CA ASP A 201 1.86 19.76 8.38
C ASP A 201 2.16 18.69 9.42
N LYS A 202 1.13 17.98 9.91
CA LYS A 202 1.28 16.90 10.89
C LYS A 202 1.87 15.63 10.26
N CYS A 203 1.51 15.33 9.02
CA CYS A 203 2.01 14.16 8.30
C CYS A 203 3.21 14.44 7.39
N LYS A 204 3.58 15.72 7.23
CA LYS A 204 4.65 16.21 6.34
C LYS A 204 4.56 15.72 4.89
N ARG A 205 3.34 15.58 4.36
CA ARG A 205 3.09 15.12 2.98
C ARG A 205 1.88 15.78 2.37
N TYR A 206 1.81 15.78 1.05
CA TYR A 206 0.63 16.19 0.32
C TYR A 206 -0.46 15.11 0.36
N THR A 207 -1.71 15.54 0.54
CA THR A 207 -2.90 14.69 0.61
C THR A 207 -4.04 15.30 -0.19
N GLY A 208 -5.09 14.52 -0.47
CA GLY A 208 -6.33 15.08 -1.02
C GLY A 208 -6.95 16.12 -0.08
N ILE A 209 -7.63 17.14 -0.61
CA ILE A 209 -8.25 18.18 0.21
C ILE A 209 -9.29 17.59 1.18
N GLU A 210 -9.98 16.54 0.75
CA GLU A 210 -10.98 15.78 1.50
C GLU A 210 -10.39 14.83 2.55
N ASN A 211 -9.08 14.55 2.47
CA ASN A 211 -8.38 13.69 3.42
C ASN A 211 -8.03 14.52 4.67
N VAL A 212 -8.94 14.51 5.63
CA VAL A 212 -8.78 15.21 6.90
C VAL A 212 -7.88 14.39 7.82
N HIS A 213 -6.88 15.05 8.41
CA HIS A 213 -5.99 14.42 9.40
C HIS A 213 -6.78 13.98 10.62
N CYS A 214 -6.59 12.74 11.05
CA CYS A 214 -7.16 12.26 12.30
C CYS A 214 -6.13 12.31 13.41
N ASP A 215 -6.31 13.20 14.39
CA ASP A 215 -5.38 13.37 15.52
C ASP A 215 -5.25 12.09 16.38
N ARG A 216 -6.32 11.30 16.48
CA ARG A 216 -6.30 10.02 17.21
C ARG A 216 -5.52 8.92 16.51
N CYS A 217 -5.47 8.96 15.18
CA CYS A 217 -4.64 8.05 14.38
C CYS A 217 -3.24 8.62 14.12
N GLY A 218 -3.04 9.93 14.32
CA GLY A 218 -1.84 10.65 13.91
C GLY A 218 -1.62 10.61 12.39
N ASN A 219 -2.68 10.47 11.59
CA ASN A 219 -2.52 10.26 10.14
C ASN A 219 -3.73 10.72 9.30
N CYS A 220 -3.47 11.08 8.04
CA CYS A 220 -4.47 11.25 6.98
C CYS A 220 -4.82 9.89 6.38
N CYS A 221 -5.92 9.29 6.84
CA CYS A 221 -6.23 7.87 6.60
C CYS A 221 -7.14 7.59 5.40
N SER A 222 -7.71 8.62 4.75
CA SER A 222 -8.58 8.38 3.60
C SER A 222 -7.81 7.73 2.47
N GLN A 223 -8.43 6.74 1.82
CA GLN A 223 -7.83 6.02 0.70
C GLN A 223 -8.63 6.19 -0.61
N ASN A 224 -9.94 6.38 -0.51
CA ASN A 224 -10.86 6.37 -1.65
C ASN A 224 -11.42 7.75 -2.01
N GLY A 225 -10.88 8.83 -1.44
CA GLY A 225 -11.37 10.19 -1.67
C GLY A 225 -12.66 10.54 -0.92
N GLN A 226 -12.98 9.83 0.16
CA GLN A 226 -14.02 10.21 1.11
C GLN A 226 -13.40 10.71 2.42
N THR A 227 -14.04 11.62 3.13
CA THR A 227 -13.60 11.97 4.48
C THR A 227 -13.91 10.81 5.45
N TYR A 228 -12.86 10.18 5.97
CA TYR A 228 -13.01 9.05 6.90
C TYR A 228 -13.38 9.56 8.29
N ARG A 229 -14.09 8.71 9.05
CA ARG A 229 -14.42 8.97 10.46
C ARG A 229 -13.64 8.02 11.35
N HIS A 230 -13.23 8.49 12.54
CA HIS A 230 -12.58 7.62 13.53
C HIS A 230 -13.64 6.76 14.24
N CYS A 231 -13.50 5.43 14.17
CA CYS A 231 -14.27 4.54 15.03
C CYS A 231 -13.55 4.39 16.36
N GLN A 232 -14.20 4.74 17.48
CA GLN A 232 -13.60 4.66 18.81
C GLN A 232 -13.42 3.21 19.31
N PHE A 233 -14.22 2.27 18.80
CA PHE A 233 -14.19 0.87 19.19
C PHE A 233 -13.14 0.07 18.42
N CYS A 234 -13.06 0.29 17.10
CA CYS A 234 -11.98 -0.28 16.31
C CYS A 234 -10.68 0.46 16.49
N ASP A 235 -10.78 1.69 16.98
CA ASP A 235 -9.69 2.61 17.17
C ASP A 235 -8.88 2.73 15.87
N MET A 236 -9.59 3.14 14.81
CA MET A 236 -9.04 3.38 13.48
C MET A 236 -10.02 4.21 12.65
N CYS A 237 -9.50 4.94 11.67
CA CYS A 237 -10.32 5.62 10.68
C CYS A 237 -10.94 4.62 9.70
N VAL A 238 -12.23 4.80 9.45
CA VAL A 238 -13.03 3.96 8.56
C VAL A 238 -13.81 4.82 7.58
N LYS A 239 -14.25 4.22 6.48
CA LYS A 239 -15.14 4.90 5.51
C LYS A 239 -16.38 5.43 6.22
N PRO A 240 -16.94 6.58 5.78
CA PRO A 240 -18.08 7.21 6.46
C PRO A 240 -19.29 6.28 6.55
N ASN A 241 -19.54 5.49 5.51
CA ASN A 241 -20.68 4.57 5.42
C ASN A 241 -20.51 3.27 6.22
N TYR A 242 -19.35 3.05 6.84
CA TYR A 242 -19.13 1.84 7.64
C TYR A 242 -19.66 2.06 9.05
N VAL A 243 -20.33 1.07 9.62
CA VAL A 243 -20.85 1.07 11.00
C VAL A 243 -20.14 -0.01 11.81
N HIS A 244 -19.97 0.23 13.12
CA HIS A 244 -19.36 -0.77 13.99
C HIS A 244 -20.38 -1.86 14.31
N CYS A 245 -20.13 -3.08 13.85
CA CYS A 245 -20.93 -4.25 14.19
C CYS A 245 -20.44 -4.85 15.51
N THR A 246 -21.31 -4.91 16.51
CA THR A 246 -21.00 -5.42 17.86
C THR A 246 -20.68 -6.91 17.85
N ASN A 247 -21.33 -7.69 16.98
CA ASN A 247 -21.07 -9.12 16.83
C ASN A 247 -19.71 -9.37 16.18
N CYS A 248 -19.38 -8.62 15.12
CA CYS A 248 -18.07 -8.71 14.49
C CYS A 248 -16.94 -8.04 15.30
N ARG A 249 -17.27 -7.13 16.22
CA ARG A 249 -16.32 -6.18 16.85
C ARG A 249 -15.46 -5.43 15.83
N ARG A 250 -16.03 -5.12 14.66
CA ARG A 250 -15.37 -4.45 13.54
C ARG A 250 -16.33 -3.50 12.83
N CYS A 251 -15.75 -2.49 12.19
CA CYS A 251 -16.48 -1.69 11.23
C CYS A 251 -16.65 -2.45 9.91
N SER A 252 -17.90 -2.53 9.45
CA SER A 252 -18.30 -3.13 8.19
C SER A 252 -19.29 -2.22 7.47
N GLN A 253 -19.68 -2.57 6.25
CA GLN A 253 -20.80 -1.91 5.58
C GLN A 253 -22.08 -2.10 6.41
N ARG A 254 -22.97 -1.09 6.37
CA ARG A 254 -24.24 -1.14 7.10
C ARG A 254 -25.10 -2.33 6.67
N GLU A 255 -25.16 -2.57 5.36
CA GLU A 255 -25.99 -3.62 4.76
C GLU A 255 -25.13 -4.69 4.09
N GLY A 256 -25.68 -5.89 3.95
CA GLY A 256 -25.05 -7.00 3.21
C GLY A 256 -23.87 -7.69 3.90
N HIS A 257 -23.52 -7.33 5.15
CA HIS A 257 -22.44 -8.00 5.87
C HIS A 257 -22.96 -9.25 6.61
N VAL A 258 -22.36 -10.41 6.34
CA VAL A 258 -22.65 -11.66 7.06
C VAL A 258 -21.61 -11.85 8.16
N CYS A 259 -22.04 -11.78 9.42
CA CYS A 259 -21.14 -11.80 10.57
C CYS A 259 -20.23 -13.04 10.61
N ALA A 260 -20.79 -14.23 10.38
CA ALA A 260 -20.03 -15.48 10.41
C ALA A 260 -18.89 -15.51 9.38
N LEU A 261 -19.15 -15.06 8.14
CA LEU A 261 -18.13 -14.95 7.09
C LEU A 261 -17.09 -13.88 7.45
N TYR A 262 -17.52 -12.73 7.97
CA TYR A 262 -16.60 -11.67 8.35
C TYR A 262 -15.67 -12.09 9.47
N GLN A 263 -16.18 -12.80 10.48
CA GLN A 263 -15.41 -13.29 11.62
C GLN A 263 -14.39 -14.36 11.19
N SER A 264 -14.69 -15.20 10.20
CA SER A 264 -13.76 -16.23 9.72
C SER A 264 -12.53 -15.65 9.01
N MET A 265 -12.69 -14.51 8.33
CA MET A 265 -11.61 -13.82 7.61
C MET A 265 -10.81 -12.85 8.48
N GLN A 266 -11.33 -12.47 9.64
CA GLN A 266 -10.69 -11.52 10.53
C GLN A 266 -9.46 -12.11 11.21
N ARG A 267 -8.48 -11.24 11.48
CA ARG A 267 -7.39 -11.54 12.42
C ARG A 267 -7.80 -11.09 13.81
N CYS A 268 -7.73 -12.03 14.76
CA CYS A 268 -7.89 -11.77 16.18
C CYS A 268 -6.84 -10.75 16.64
N TRP A 269 -7.27 -9.66 17.27
CA TRP A 269 -6.40 -8.62 17.81
C TRP A 269 -5.65 -9.06 19.05
N LEU A 270 -5.96 -10.22 19.64
CA LEU A 270 -5.24 -10.76 20.79
C LEU A 270 -4.06 -11.63 20.34
N CYS A 271 -4.30 -12.65 19.51
CA CYS A 271 -3.25 -13.61 19.09
C CYS A 271 -2.77 -13.46 17.64
N GLY A 272 -3.40 -12.63 16.82
CA GLY A 272 -3.02 -12.41 15.41
C GLY A 272 -3.47 -13.49 14.41
N GLN A 273 -4.06 -14.59 14.88
CA GLN A 273 -4.56 -15.70 14.06
C GLN A 273 -5.91 -15.39 13.39
N ARG A 274 -6.21 -16.11 12.30
CA ARG A 274 -7.50 -16.04 11.58
C ARG A 274 -8.54 -16.99 12.19
N SER A 275 -9.73 -17.06 11.59
CA SER A 275 -10.88 -17.93 11.91
C SER A 275 -11.66 -17.63 13.20
N HIS A 276 -11.24 -16.67 14.02
CA HIS A 276 -11.94 -16.29 15.24
C HIS A 276 -11.72 -14.81 15.60
N ILE A 277 -12.60 -14.31 16.46
CA ILE A 277 -12.50 -12.97 17.07
C ILE A 277 -12.03 -13.05 18.52
N GLU A 278 -11.80 -11.89 19.12
CA GLU A 278 -11.17 -11.76 20.44
C GLU A 278 -11.95 -12.48 21.55
N THR A 279 -13.29 -12.49 21.48
CA THR A 279 -14.16 -13.16 22.48
C THR A 279 -13.98 -14.68 22.50
N ASN A 280 -13.61 -15.27 21.35
CA ASN A 280 -13.41 -16.70 21.18
C ASN A 280 -11.92 -17.08 21.09
N CYS A 281 -11.02 -16.18 21.50
CA CYS A 281 -9.59 -16.42 21.45
C CYS A 281 -9.16 -17.42 22.52
N ARG A 282 -8.81 -18.65 22.12
CA ARG A 282 -8.34 -19.71 23.03
C ARG A 282 -7.15 -19.28 23.89
N LEU A 283 -6.18 -18.58 23.30
CA LEU A 283 -5.00 -18.06 24.01
C LEU A 283 -5.41 -17.11 25.13
N TRP A 284 -6.36 -16.21 24.87
CA TRP A 284 -6.87 -15.28 25.87
C TRP A 284 -7.69 -15.97 26.96
N LEU A 285 -8.56 -16.92 26.60
CA LEU A 285 -9.34 -17.69 27.57
C LEU A 285 -8.43 -18.45 28.56
N GLN A 286 -7.32 -19.01 28.07
CA GLN A 286 -6.31 -19.66 28.92
C GLN A 286 -5.61 -18.65 29.85
N LEU A 287 -5.23 -17.48 29.35
CA LEU A 287 -4.59 -16.43 30.15
C LEU A 287 -5.52 -15.89 31.23
N LYS A 288 -6.81 -15.66 30.91
CA LYS A 288 -7.82 -15.19 31.87
C LYS A 288 -8.04 -16.18 33.01
N ARG A 289 -8.07 -17.49 32.73
CA ARG A 289 -8.18 -18.54 33.76
C ARG A 289 -6.99 -18.55 34.73
N ARG A 290 -5.79 -18.25 34.24
CA ARG A 290 -4.57 -18.18 35.07
C ARG A 290 -4.50 -16.91 35.94
N ASP A 291 -5.26 -15.89 35.59
CA ASP A 291 -5.29 -14.62 36.30
C ASP A 291 -6.49 -14.60 37.26
N ARG A 292 -6.35 -15.24 38.43
CA ARG A 292 -7.39 -15.38 39.49
C ARG A 292 -7.97 -14.05 40.02
N GLN A 293 -7.49 -12.89 39.55
CA GLN A 293 -7.90 -11.55 40.02
C GLN A 293 -8.99 -10.86 39.18
N GLN A 294 -9.43 -11.40 38.04
CA GLN A 294 -10.51 -10.76 37.28
C GLN A 294 -11.89 -11.24 37.74
N LYS A 295 -12.52 -10.47 38.64
CA LYS A 295 -13.98 -10.48 38.85
C LYS A 295 -14.68 -10.50 37.49
N GLN A 296 -15.75 -11.29 37.36
CA GLN A 296 -16.60 -11.36 36.16
C GLN A 296 -17.04 -9.94 35.75
N ARG A 297 -16.31 -9.32 34.81
CA ARG A 297 -16.70 -8.05 34.21
C ARG A 297 -17.78 -8.37 33.18
N LYS A 298 -19.02 -7.95 33.47
CA LYS A 298 -20.18 -8.07 32.58
C LYS A 298 -19.85 -7.58 31.16
N ASP A 299 -20.44 -8.26 30.18
CA ASP A 299 -20.12 -8.20 28.75
C ASP A 299 -19.80 -6.80 28.22
N GLN A 300 -18.51 -6.58 27.94
CA GLN A 300 -18.02 -5.38 27.29
C GLN A 300 -18.13 -5.54 25.77
N HIS A 301 -19.37 -5.45 25.27
CA HIS A 301 -19.64 -5.32 23.84
C HIS A 301 -18.96 -4.09 23.21
N TYR A 302 -18.60 -3.08 24.02
CA TYR A 302 -18.12 -1.78 23.57
C TYR A 302 -16.76 -1.35 24.18
N GLY A 303 -15.99 -2.27 24.76
CA GLY A 303 -14.71 -1.97 25.43
C GLY A 303 -13.60 -2.95 25.08
N CYS A 304 -12.36 -2.56 25.38
CA CYS A 304 -11.18 -3.40 25.23
C CYS A 304 -11.27 -4.64 26.11
N ILE A 305 -11.15 -5.85 25.54
CA ILE A 305 -11.23 -7.12 26.29
C ILE A 305 -10.13 -7.27 27.35
N ILE A 306 -8.99 -6.60 27.17
CA ILE A 306 -7.83 -6.73 28.08
C ILE A 306 -8.05 -5.93 29.37
N CYS A 307 -8.38 -4.64 29.27
CA CYS A 307 -8.46 -3.72 30.42
C CYS A 307 -9.88 -3.27 30.75
N GLY A 308 -10.82 -3.46 29.83
CA GLY A 308 -12.22 -3.09 29.93
C GLY A 308 -12.59 -1.63 29.69
N GLN A 309 -11.61 -0.79 29.37
CA GLN A 309 -11.85 0.62 29.06
C GLN A 309 -12.32 0.81 27.62
N ARG A 310 -12.96 1.95 27.35
CA ARG A 310 -13.39 2.36 26.00
C ARG A 310 -12.35 3.27 25.34
N GLY A 311 -12.51 3.52 24.05
CA GLY A 311 -11.72 4.50 23.30
C GLY A 311 -10.40 3.99 22.72
N HIS A 312 -10.10 2.69 22.89
CA HIS A 312 -8.98 2.03 22.21
C HIS A 312 -9.32 0.56 21.92
N SER A 313 -8.63 -0.02 20.93
CA SER A 313 -8.72 -1.45 20.63
C SER A 313 -7.69 -2.26 21.42
N GLU A 314 -7.86 -3.57 21.45
CA GLU A 314 -6.96 -4.54 22.10
C GLU A 314 -5.51 -4.41 21.62
N ARG A 315 -5.28 -3.89 20.41
CA ARG A 315 -3.94 -3.64 19.86
C ARG A 315 -3.23 -2.48 20.54
N ARG A 316 -3.98 -1.44 20.94
CA ARG A 316 -3.46 -0.22 21.56
C ARG A 316 -3.66 -0.17 23.07
N CYS A 317 -4.02 -1.30 23.68
CA CYS A 317 -4.17 -1.39 25.12
C CYS A 317 -2.83 -1.35 25.86
N THR A 318 -2.67 -0.42 26.79
CA THR A 318 -1.44 -0.28 27.61
C THR A 318 -1.16 -1.50 28.48
N GLN A 319 -2.19 -2.28 28.82
CA GLN A 319 -2.06 -3.51 29.62
C GLN A 319 -1.74 -4.74 28.75
N ARG A 320 -1.72 -4.61 27.42
CA ARG A 320 -1.47 -5.72 26.49
C ARG A 320 -0.14 -6.42 26.74
N CYS A 321 0.90 -5.64 27.02
CA CYS A 321 2.25 -6.17 27.29
C CYS A 321 2.34 -7.03 28.55
N ARG A 322 1.33 -7.01 29.44
CA ARG A 322 1.27 -7.91 30.60
C ARG A 322 0.97 -9.35 30.19
N TYR A 323 0.23 -9.51 29.09
CA TYR A 323 -0.31 -10.81 28.65
C TYR A 323 0.42 -11.37 27.43
N PHE A 324 0.86 -10.50 26.53
CA PHE A 324 1.46 -10.90 25.26
C PHE A 324 2.88 -10.34 25.11
N LYS A 325 3.77 -11.15 24.53
CA LYS A 325 5.05 -10.71 23.96
C LYS A 325 4.86 -10.68 22.45
N GLU A 326 5.10 -9.52 21.86
CA GLU A 326 5.01 -9.33 20.42
C GLU A 326 6.41 -9.06 19.86
N THR A 327 6.75 -9.77 18.81
CA THR A 327 7.99 -9.55 18.06
C THR A 327 7.62 -9.30 16.61
N GLN A 328 8.09 -8.19 16.07
CA GLN A 328 7.88 -7.83 14.67
C GLN A 328 9.16 -8.05 13.89
N PHE A 329 9.07 -8.83 12.82
CA PHE A 329 10.19 -9.07 11.90
C PHE A 329 9.66 -8.93 10.47
N MET A 330 10.30 -8.06 9.66
CA MET A 330 9.91 -7.77 8.27
C MET A 330 8.39 -7.54 8.05
N GLY A 331 7.75 -6.78 8.95
CA GLY A 331 6.32 -6.48 8.84
C GLY A 331 5.37 -7.60 9.28
N GLN A 332 5.91 -8.76 9.68
CA GLN A 332 5.13 -9.84 10.29
C GLN A 332 5.25 -9.79 11.81
N ALA A 333 4.12 -9.81 12.50
CA ALA A 333 4.06 -9.83 13.96
C ALA A 333 3.81 -11.26 14.44
N VAL A 334 4.72 -11.76 15.27
CA VAL A 334 4.55 -13.00 16.03
C VAL A 334 4.12 -12.62 17.44
N ILE A 335 2.99 -13.17 17.89
CA ILE A 335 2.40 -12.88 19.20
C ILE A 335 2.37 -14.16 20.02
N VAL A 336 3.04 -14.14 21.17
CA VAL A 336 3.07 -15.27 22.10
C VAL A 336 2.58 -14.83 23.48
N ALA A 337 1.98 -15.76 24.24
CA ALA A 337 1.63 -15.50 25.63
C ALA A 337 2.89 -15.31 26.50
N ARG A 338 2.84 -14.37 27.45
CA ARG A 338 3.86 -14.26 28.49
C ARG A 338 3.61 -15.31 29.57
N ASN A 339 4.61 -16.14 29.86
CA ASN A 339 4.60 -17.01 31.03
C ASN A 339 5.01 -16.20 32.28
N LYS A 340 4.24 -16.33 33.38
CA LYS A 340 4.58 -15.71 34.69
C LYS A 340 5.91 -16.23 35.28
N CYS A 341 6.58 -17.21 34.66
CA CYS A 341 7.77 -17.87 35.21
C CYS A 341 9.09 -17.07 35.05
N SER A 342 9.15 -16.03 34.22
CA SER A 342 10.41 -15.30 33.96
C SER A 342 10.68 -14.11 34.90
N GLN A 343 9.84 -13.88 35.91
CA GLN A 343 10.01 -12.76 36.86
C GLN A 343 10.86 -13.09 38.10
N LYS A 344 11.37 -14.33 38.26
CA LYS A 344 12.20 -14.74 39.42
C LYS A 344 13.72 -14.80 39.18
N LEU A 345 14.22 -14.46 38.00
CA LEU A 345 15.65 -14.59 37.65
C LEU A 345 16.39 -13.24 37.43
N ARG A 346 15.95 -12.17 38.12
CA ARG A 346 16.67 -10.88 38.16
C ARG A 346 16.78 -10.32 39.58
N LYS A 347 17.09 -11.19 40.54
CA LYS A 347 17.67 -10.83 41.83
C LYS A 347 18.50 -12.02 42.31
N LEU A 348 19.74 -12.09 41.84
CA LEU A 348 20.91 -12.60 42.54
C LEU A 348 22.08 -11.78 42.03
#